data_AF-A0A8J4MUS0-F1
#
_entry.id   AF-A0A8J4MUS0-F1
#
_cell.length_a   1.000
_cell.length_b   1.000
_cell.length_c   1.000
_cell.angle_alpha   90.00
_cell.angle_beta   90.00
_cell.angle_gamma   90.00
#
_symmetry.space_group_name_H-M   'P 1'
#
loop_
_entity.id
_entity.type
_entity.pdbx_description
1 polymer ?
#
loop_
_entity_poly.entity_id
_entity_poly.type
_entity_poly.pdbx_seq_one_letter_code
_entity_poly.pdbx_strand_id
1 'polypeptide(L)'
;PLLRFSGSSLLCPQLRGPPDAALHDGLLSQYDGDSCSWQENYFVLLGDFTLRWFESEEALRKGCEPRGSTALSGYLLLSSPSEYAASLVGLCQGLAGGSPFADPPGEFLFFLYHPFRRHFCFCADSAGSRRIWRAALRDGIRYRSTELQRRDSPEAEAFLEAVQFYRQERGRYGAGDLLLGPEPEILGNVLMEDLLPLLRSQVLPSIRGSERRRQQLWLQFLQEVYALILSEISGEFEGFREEREKLQLELEKRIRPDLDQMLTLKDQIASKLQAVVQSPAESCCGWGVEPHLERLVEELVRPVGSGVEAVRSLFVQRVDEMIGLVRSSPVAVLQEELLTLGRASWQPEVMHPCYEEADLYRESLRGLEERFGFRGVTSLVLGAQNLM
;
A
#
# COMPACT_ATOMS: atom_id res chain seq x y z
N PRO A 1 -15.67 11.16 -6.69
CA PRO A 1 -15.24 12.57 -6.76
C PRO A 1 -14.15 12.85 -5.72
N LEU A 2 -12.90 12.55 -6.08
CA LEU A 2 -11.73 12.91 -5.27
C LEU A 2 -11.45 14.40 -5.49
N LEU A 3 -11.31 15.14 -4.40
CA LEU A 3 -10.97 16.56 -4.40
C LEU A 3 -9.63 16.76 -5.13
N ARG A 4 -9.69 17.17 -6.40
CA ARG A 4 -8.53 17.67 -7.14
C ARG A 4 -8.20 19.06 -6.63
N PHE A 5 -7.18 19.18 -5.77
CA PHE A 5 -6.53 20.46 -5.49
C PHE A 5 -5.65 20.84 -6.68
N SER A 6 -6.26 21.33 -7.78
CA SER A 6 -5.52 21.95 -8.89
C SER A 6 -5.18 23.39 -8.52
N GLY A 7 -4.12 23.57 -7.74
CA GLY A 7 -3.68 24.88 -7.26
C GLY A 7 -2.53 24.80 -6.27
N SER A 8 -1.49 24.02 -6.57
CA SER A 8 -0.31 23.97 -5.70
C SER A 8 0.47 25.28 -5.80
N SER A 9 0.54 26.04 -4.71
CA SER A 9 1.43 27.21 -4.56
C SER A 9 2.89 26.81 -4.30
N LEU A 10 3.16 25.52 -4.10
CA LEU A 10 4.48 24.94 -3.85
C LEU A 10 5.08 24.36 -5.13
N LEU A 11 6.41 24.47 -5.26
CA LEU A 11 7.17 23.84 -6.35
C LEU A 11 7.27 22.32 -6.12
N CYS A 12 7.10 21.53 -7.19
CA CYS A 12 7.26 20.07 -7.13
C CYS A 12 8.70 19.69 -7.53
N PRO A 13 9.52 19.14 -6.62
CA PRO A 13 10.89 18.75 -6.95
C PRO A 13 10.95 17.42 -7.72
N GLN A 14 11.86 17.33 -8.70
CA GLN A 14 12.28 16.08 -9.36
C GLN A 14 13.52 15.49 -8.69
N LEU A 15 13.50 15.31 -7.37
CA LEU A 15 14.63 14.73 -6.63
C LEU A 15 14.26 13.33 -6.15
N ARG A 16 14.39 12.36 -7.06
CA ARG A 16 14.47 10.96 -6.66
C ARG A 16 15.81 10.39 -7.10
N GLY A 17 16.50 9.72 -6.18
CA GLY A 17 17.70 8.96 -6.50
C GLY A 17 17.41 7.84 -7.52
N PRO A 18 18.45 7.23 -8.11
CA PRO A 18 18.27 6.15 -9.06
C PRO A 18 17.56 4.95 -8.41
N PRO A 19 16.78 4.16 -9.17
CA PRO A 19 16.00 3.04 -8.62
C PRO A 19 16.87 1.99 -7.93
N ASP A 20 18.12 1.84 -8.37
CA ASP A 20 19.07 0.86 -7.83
C ASP A 20 19.88 1.37 -6.62
N ALA A 21 19.69 2.63 -6.19
CA ALA A 21 20.34 3.11 -4.98
C ALA A 21 19.76 2.45 -3.73
N ALA A 22 20.62 2.03 -2.79
CA ALA A 22 20.17 1.58 -1.48
C ALA A 22 19.59 2.76 -0.70
N LEU A 23 18.33 2.64 -0.28
CA LEU A 23 17.66 3.56 0.64
C LEU A 23 18.01 3.23 2.09
N HIS A 24 18.06 1.94 2.41
CA HIS A 24 18.41 1.42 3.72
C HIS A 24 18.90 -0.02 3.61
N ASP A 25 19.86 -0.40 4.43
CA ASP A 25 20.42 -1.74 4.45
C ASP A 25 20.98 -2.10 5.84
N GLY A 26 21.13 -3.39 6.09
CA GLY A 26 21.59 -3.89 7.39
C GLY A 26 21.22 -5.34 7.68
N LEU A 27 21.71 -5.84 8.81
CA LEU A 27 21.46 -7.20 9.27
C LEU A 27 20.09 -7.31 9.95
N LEU A 28 19.36 -8.38 9.61
CA LEU A 28 18.17 -8.81 10.33
C LEU A 28 18.18 -10.32 10.49
N SER A 29 17.78 -10.79 11.67
CA SER A 29 17.44 -12.19 11.86
C SER A 29 16.05 -12.46 11.29
N GLN A 30 15.95 -13.36 10.33
CA GLN A 30 14.70 -13.81 9.73
C GLN A 30 14.37 -15.23 10.21
N TYR A 31 13.12 -15.47 10.60
CA TYR A 31 12.65 -16.83 10.84
C TYR A 31 12.40 -17.57 9.53
N ASP A 32 13.04 -18.72 9.36
CA ASP A 32 12.76 -19.64 8.28
C ASP A 32 11.77 -20.73 8.73
N GLY A 33 10.62 -20.77 8.06
CA GLY A 33 9.54 -21.72 8.35
C GLY A 33 9.88 -23.15 7.99
N ASP A 34 10.80 -23.38 7.05
CA ASP A 34 11.17 -24.71 6.58
C ASP A 34 12.18 -25.37 7.51
N SER A 35 13.28 -24.66 7.84
CA SER A 35 14.26 -25.13 8.82
C SER A 35 13.81 -24.95 10.28
N CYS A 36 12.71 -24.24 10.52
CA CYS A 36 12.22 -23.84 11.85
C CYS A 36 13.28 -23.11 12.68
N SER A 37 14.18 -22.36 12.04
CA SER A 37 15.33 -21.71 12.67
C SER A 37 15.41 -20.23 12.32
N TRP A 38 16.09 -19.45 13.18
CA TRP A 38 16.40 -18.06 12.91
C TRP A 38 17.73 -17.96 12.18
N GLN A 39 17.74 -17.25 11.05
CA GLN A 39 18.92 -17.04 10.23
C GLN A 39 19.17 -15.54 10.07
N GLU A 40 20.40 -15.13 10.35
CA GLU A 40 20.83 -13.78 10.05
C GLU A 40 21.07 -13.63 8.54
N ASN A 41 20.48 -12.60 7.94
CA ASN A 41 20.67 -12.27 6.54
C ASN A 41 20.90 -10.76 6.41
N TYR A 42 21.55 -10.35 5.34
CA TYR A 42 21.74 -8.94 5.00
C TYR A 42 20.60 -8.47 4.10
N PHE A 43 19.83 -7.48 4.53
CA PHE A 43 18.71 -6.92 3.78
C PHE A 43 19.10 -5.58 3.16
N VAL A 44 18.58 -5.31 1.96
CA VAL A 44 18.73 -4.05 1.25
C VAL A 44 17.37 -3.62 0.71
N LEU A 45 16.95 -2.41 1.06
CA LEU A 45 15.81 -1.73 0.48
C LEU A 45 16.31 -0.76 -0.60
N LEU A 46 15.87 -0.97 -1.84
CA LEU A 46 16.29 -0.17 -2.99
C LEU A 46 15.40 1.06 -3.21
N GLY A 47 15.83 1.96 -4.10
CA GLY A 47 15.15 3.21 -4.46
C GLY A 47 13.78 3.01 -5.11
N ASP A 48 13.57 1.86 -5.74
CA ASP A 48 12.27 1.39 -6.23
C ASP A 48 11.41 0.71 -5.15
N PHE A 49 11.88 0.66 -3.90
CA PHE A 49 11.27 -0.02 -2.76
C PHE A 49 11.13 -1.54 -2.93
N THR A 50 11.98 -2.14 -3.74
CA THR A 50 12.20 -3.59 -3.73
C THR A 50 13.07 -3.97 -2.53
N LEU A 51 12.59 -4.91 -1.72
CA LEU A 51 13.37 -5.51 -0.64
C LEU A 51 14.13 -6.72 -1.18
N ARG A 52 15.46 -6.70 -1.08
CA ARG A 52 16.35 -7.82 -1.44
C ARG A 52 17.09 -8.32 -0.19
N TRP A 53 17.44 -9.60 -0.17
CA TRP A 53 18.24 -10.15 0.91
C TRP A 53 19.33 -11.11 0.43
N PHE A 54 20.42 -11.14 1.16
CA PHE A 54 21.66 -11.86 0.87
C PHE A 54 22.10 -12.65 2.10
N GLU A 55 22.97 -13.62 1.89
CA GLU A 55 23.58 -14.38 2.98
C GLU A 55 24.40 -13.49 3.91
N SER A 56 25.17 -12.55 3.35
CA SER A 56 25.98 -11.61 4.12
C SER A 56 26.21 -10.31 3.34
N GLU A 57 26.75 -9.30 4.03
CA GLU A 57 27.13 -8.03 3.41
C GLU A 57 28.26 -8.23 2.37
N GLU A 58 29.19 -9.17 2.60
CA GLU A 58 30.25 -9.48 1.64
C GLU A 58 29.70 -10.09 0.35
N ALA A 59 28.64 -10.88 0.42
CA ALA A 59 27.99 -11.44 -0.76
C ALA A 59 27.43 -10.32 -1.65
N LEU A 60 26.78 -9.32 -1.04
CA LEU A 60 26.34 -8.11 -1.74
C LEU A 60 27.52 -7.36 -2.37
N ARG A 61 28.58 -7.08 -1.59
CA ARG A 61 29.77 -6.35 -2.10
C ARG A 61 30.47 -7.06 -3.26
N LYS A 62 30.43 -8.39 -3.28
CA LYS A 62 30.98 -9.24 -4.35
C LYS A 62 30.07 -9.32 -5.58
N GLY A 63 28.88 -8.71 -5.54
CA GLY A 63 27.90 -8.78 -6.63
C GLY A 63 27.27 -10.16 -6.78
N CYS A 64 27.16 -10.94 -5.71
CA CYS A 64 26.42 -12.20 -5.75
C CYS A 64 24.91 -11.94 -5.95
N GLU A 65 24.21 -12.91 -6.55
CA GLU A 65 22.76 -12.85 -6.67
C GLU A 65 22.08 -12.88 -5.29
N PRO A 66 20.96 -12.14 -5.11
CA PRO A 66 20.21 -12.18 -3.86
C PRO A 66 19.60 -13.56 -3.63
N ARG A 67 19.45 -13.94 -2.36
CA ARG A 67 18.67 -15.13 -1.95
C ARG A 67 17.20 -15.00 -2.34
N GLY A 68 16.71 -13.76 -2.46
CA GLY A 68 15.42 -13.45 -3.03
C GLY A 68 15.12 -11.96 -2.98
N SER A 69 13.97 -11.61 -3.54
CA SER A 69 13.45 -10.25 -3.57
C SER A 69 11.92 -10.23 -3.43
N THR A 70 11.37 -9.12 -2.96
CA THR A 70 9.92 -8.88 -2.95
C THR A 70 9.63 -7.39 -3.12
N ALA A 71 8.57 -7.07 -3.87
CA ALA A 71 7.96 -5.75 -3.83
C ALA A 71 7.19 -5.59 -2.51
N LEU A 72 7.09 -4.35 -2.01
CA LEU A 72 6.42 -4.04 -0.73
C LEU A 72 4.93 -3.70 -0.87
N SER A 73 4.39 -3.65 -2.09
CA SER A 73 2.97 -3.41 -2.34
C SER A 73 2.09 -4.48 -1.67
N GLY A 74 1.00 -4.03 -1.04
CA GLY A 74 0.01 -4.90 -0.40
C GLY A 74 0.44 -5.52 0.94
N TYR A 75 1.70 -5.35 1.37
CA TYR A 75 2.14 -5.84 2.68
C TYR A 75 1.62 -4.95 3.82
N LEU A 76 1.39 -5.58 4.97
CA LEU A 76 1.09 -4.94 6.24
C LEU A 76 2.26 -5.15 7.20
N LEU A 77 2.66 -4.08 7.88
CA LEU A 77 3.71 -4.10 8.88
C LEU A 77 3.11 -4.28 10.27
N LEU A 78 3.36 -5.42 10.91
CA LEU A 78 2.81 -5.79 12.21
C LEU A 78 3.86 -5.70 13.31
N SER A 79 3.43 -5.41 14.54
CA SER A 79 4.30 -5.08 15.67
C SER A 79 4.44 -6.18 16.70
N SER A 80 3.49 -7.12 16.71
CA SER A 80 3.40 -8.15 17.73
C SER A 80 3.07 -9.51 17.14
N PRO A 81 3.52 -10.61 17.78
CA PRO A 81 3.12 -11.95 17.39
C PRO A 81 1.59 -12.16 17.45
N SER A 82 0.91 -11.45 18.36
CA SER A 82 -0.55 -11.49 18.50
C SER A 82 -1.28 -10.86 17.30
N GLU A 83 -0.79 -9.72 16.79
CA GLU A 83 -1.32 -9.12 15.55
C GLU A 83 -1.14 -10.08 14.37
N TYR A 84 0.06 -10.65 14.23
CA TYR A 84 0.34 -11.63 13.18
C TYR A 84 -0.56 -12.85 13.25
N ALA A 85 -0.73 -13.43 14.46
CA ALA A 85 -1.64 -14.56 14.65
C ALA A 85 -3.09 -14.19 14.30
N ALA A 86 -3.57 -13.00 14.68
CA ALA A 86 -4.91 -12.53 14.34
C ALA A 86 -5.13 -12.41 12.82
N SER A 87 -4.13 -11.93 12.08
CA SER A 87 -4.18 -11.89 10.60
C SER A 87 -4.32 -13.28 9.97
N LEU A 88 -3.72 -14.32 10.57
CA LEU A 88 -3.81 -15.69 10.07
C LEU A 88 -5.16 -16.36 10.33
N VAL A 89 -5.85 -16.02 11.42
CA VAL A 89 -7.12 -16.67 11.82
C VAL A 89 -8.14 -16.59 10.69
N GLY A 90 -8.35 -15.39 10.14
CA GLY A 90 -9.30 -15.17 9.05
C GLY A 90 -8.89 -15.87 7.75
N LEU A 91 -7.59 -15.95 7.47
CA LEU A 91 -7.07 -16.57 6.25
C LEU A 91 -7.16 -18.10 6.27
N CYS A 92 -6.92 -18.70 7.45
CA CYS A 92 -6.78 -20.14 7.65
C CYS A 92 -8.01 -20.80 8.31
N GLN A 93 -9.18 -20.13 8.31
CA GLN A 93 -10.42 -20.62 8.93
C GLN A 93 -10.25 -21.10 10.39
N GLY A 94 -9.45 -20.38 11.17
CA GLY A 94 -9.24 -20.72 12.59
C GLY A 94 -8.33 -21.92 12.86
N LEU A 95 -7.58 -22.44 11.86
CA LEU A 95 -6.48 -23.36 12.13
C LEU A 95 -5.49 -22.72 13.12
N ALA A 96 -5.47 -23.20 14.36
CA ALA A 96 -4.65 -22.65 15.44
C ALA A 96 -3.28 -23.35 15.46
N GLY A 97 -2.31 -22.80 14.72
CA GLY A 97 -0.96 -23.36 14.64
C GLY A 97 -0.08 -23.21 15.88
N GLY A 98 -0.60 -22.70 17.01
CA GLY A 98 0.20 -22.30 18.17
C GLY A 98 1.09 -21.07 17.87
N SER A 99 2.12 -20.82 18.69
CA SER A 99 3.10 -19.80 18.35
C SER A 99 3.80 -20.20 17.04
N PRO A 100 3.83 -19.34 16.01
CA PRO A 100 4.31 -19.76 14.70
C PRO A 100 5.83 -19.98 14.65
N PHE A 101 6.55 -19.50 15.67
CA PHE A 101 8.01 -19.37 15.68
C PHE A 101 8.63 -20.11 16.87
N ALA A 102 9.87 -20.55 16.69
CA ALA A 102 10.76 -20.93 17.79
C ALA A 102 11.18 -19.68 18.57
N ASP A 103 11.79 -19.87 19.75
CA ASP A 103 12.24 -18.78 20.60
C ASP A 103 13.08 -17.76 19.80
N PRO A 104 12.66 -16.48 19.78
CA PRO A 104 13.33 -15.46 19.00
C PRO A 104 14.72 -15.13 19.59
N PRO A 105 15.67 -14.70 18.75
CA PRO A 105 17.02 -14.34 19.23
C PRO A 105 17.02 -13.06 20.08
N GLY A 106 15.95 -12.26 20.02
CA GLY A 106 15.79 -11.04 20.80
C GLY A 106 14.33 -10.58 20.87
N GLU A 107 14.12 -9.44 21.56
CA GLU A 107 12.78 -8.90 21.86
C GLU A 107 12.22 -7.99 20.74
N PHE A 108 13.07 -7.55 19.82
CA PHE A 108 12.74 -6.53 18.83
C PHE A 108 12.12 -7.13 17.55
N LEU A 109 10.99 -7.83 17.74
CA LEU A 109 10.26 -8.50 16.68
C LEU A 109 9.36 -7.56 15.86
N PHE A 110 9.25 -7.84 14.56
CA PHE A 110 8.25 -7.24 13.68
C PHE A 110 8.00 -8.15 12.47
N PHE A 111 6.86 -7.96 11.82
CA PHE A 111 6.39 -8.88 10.77
C PHE A 111 5.95 -8.12 9.53
N LEU A 112 6.26 -8.69 8.38
CA LEU A 112 5.75 -8.27 7.08
C LEU A 112 4.75 -9.34 6.62
N TYR A 113 3.47 -8.98 6.63
CA TYR A 113 2.36 -9.88 6.31
C TYR A 113 1.71 -9.51 4.98
N HIS A 114 1.42 -10.49 4.14
CA HIS A 114 0.63 -10.31 2.94
C HIS A 114 -0.25 -11.56 2.77
N PRO A 115 -1.55 -11.43 2.48
CA PRO A 115 -2.48 -12.57 2.49
C PRO A 115 -2.10 -13.70 1.52
N PHE A 116 -1.39 -13.38 0.45
CA PHE A 116 -1.06 -14.32 -0.63
C PHE A 116 0.43 -14.33 -1.04
N ARG A 117 1.34 -13.76 -0.24
CA ARG A 117 2.78 -13.75 -0.53
C ARG A 117 3.54 -14.25 0.68
N ARG A 118 4.84 -14.49 0.50
CA ARG A 118 5.73 -14.92 1.58
C ARG A 118 5.66 -13.94 2.75
N HIS A 119 5.40 -14.46 3.95
CA HIS A 119 5.50 -13.65 5.17
C HIS A 119 6.96 -13.53 5.62
N PHE A 120 7.30 -12.40 6.21
CA PHE A 120 8.61 -12.21 6.83
C PHE A 120 8.45 -11.96 8.33
N CYS A 121 9.24 -12.68 9.11
CA CYS A 121 9.25 -12.57 10.56
C CYS A 121 10.66 -12.17 10.96
N PHE A 122 10.81 -10.93 11.39
CA PHE A 122 12.11 -10.31 11.63
C PHE A 122 12.36 -10.12 13.11
N CYS A 123 13.62 -10.23 13.50
CA CYS A 123 14.16 -9.79 14.77
C CYS A 123 15.34 -8.85 14.51
N ALA A 124 15.25 -7.62 14.99
CA ALA A 124 16.38 -6.69 15.00
C ALA A 124 17.26 -6.92 16.23
N ASP A 125 18.49 -6.43 16.15
CA ASP A 125 19.47 -6.45 17.25
C ASP A 125 19.14 -5.46 18.39
N SER A 126 18.41 -4.40 18.06
CA SER A 126 18.17 -3.25 18.94
C SER A 126 16.82 -2.60 18.65
N ALA A 127 16.30 -1.85 19.64
CA ALA A 127 15.11 -1.02 19.47
C ALA A 127 15.30 0.04 18.38
N GLY A 128 16.51 0.60 18.27
CA GLY A 128 16.88 1.56 17.24
C GLY A 128 16.77 0.95 15.85
N SER A 129 17.48 -0.16 15.60
CA SER A 129 17.44 -0.87 14.32
C SER A 129 16.02 -1.27 13.93
N ARG A 130 15.22 -1.81 14.86
CA ARG A 130 13.80 -2.11 14.61
C ARG A 130 13.02 -0.87 14.18
N ARG A 131 13.23 0.28 14.82
CA ARG A 131 12.53 1.53 14.49
C ARG A 131 12.87 1.98 13.07
N ILE A 132 14.16 1.98 12.70
CA ILE A 132 14.63 2.42 11.38
C ILE A 132 14.07 1.51 10.28
N TRP A 133 14.24 0.19 10.43
CA TRP A 133 13.71 -0.80 9.49
C TRP A 133 12.21 -0.67 9.28
N ARG A 134 11.45 -0.52 10.37
CA ARG A 134 10.00 -0.35 10.30
C ARG A 134 9.60 0.93 9.59
N ALA A 135 10.29 2.04 9.84
CA ALA A 135 10.02 3.29 9.15
C ALA A 135 10.29 3.15 7.65
N ALA A 136 11.45 2.60 7.26
CA ALA A 136 11.82 2.38 5.86
C ALA A 136 10.84 1.45 5.12
N LEU A 137 10.45 0.33 5.74
CA LEU A 137 9.47 -0.60 5.16
C LEU A 137 8.08 0.02 5.07
N ARG A 138 7.65 0.79 6.07
CA ARG A 138 6.36 1.50 6.04
C ARG A 138 6.29 2.49 4.89
N ASP A 139 7.37 3.24 4.65
CA ASP A 139 7.45 4.15 3.51
C ASP A 139 7.39 3.42 2.17
N GLY A 140 8.06 2.27 2.06
CA GLY A 140 8.00 1.45 0.85
C GLY A 140 6.64 0.85 0.59
N ILE A 141 5.97 0.33 1.64
CA ILE A 141 4.59 -0.13 1.56
C ILE A 141 3.69 1.01 1.07
N ARG A 142 3.76 2.19 1.71
CA ARG A 142 2.97 3.36 1.32
C ARG A 142 3.19 3.70 -0.15
N TYR A 143 4.44 3.89 -0.56
CA TYR A 143 4.78 4.34 -1.89
C TYR A 143 4.31 3.34 -2.97
N ARG A 144 4.58 2.05 -2.79
CA ARG A 144 4.25 1.01 -3.77
C ARG A 144 2.76 0.67 -3.79
N SER A 145 2.10 0.70 -2.63
CA SER A 145 0.67 0.40 -2.53
C SER A 145 -0.21 1.50 -3.14
N THR A 146 0.24 2.76 -3.17
CA THR A 146 -0.54 3.87 -3.74
C THR A 146 -0.04 4.34 -5.10
N GLU A 147 0.84 3.58 -5.75
CA GLU A 147 1.42 3.95 -7.05
C GLU A 147 0.35 4.33 -8.08
N LEU A 148 -0.65 3.47 -8.25
CA LEU A 148 -1.72 3.70 -9.22
C LEU A 148 -2.64 4.87 -8.83
N GLN A 149 -2.89 5.04 -7.53
CA GLN A 149 -3.74 6.13 -7.00
C GLN A 149 -3.09 7.51 -7.13
N ARG A 150 -1.76 7.55 -7.08
CA ARG A 150 -0.96 8.76 -7.28
C ARG A 150 -0.68 9.05 -8.75
N ARG A 151 -0.94 8.11 -9.64
CA ARG A 151 -0.77 8.27 -11.08
C ARG A 151 -1.94 9.10 -11.62
N ASP A 152 -1.68 10.37 -11.91
CA ASP A 152 -2.63 11.26 -12.58
C ASP A 152 -2.68 10.94 -14.08
N SER A 153 -3.36 9.84 -14.44
CA SER A 153 -3.53 9.44 -15.82
C SER A 153 -4.92 8.82 -16.06
N PRO A 154 -5.56 9.11 -17.21
CA PRO A 154 -6.89 8.60 -17.51
C PRO A 154 -6.91 7.06 -17.60
N GLU A 155 -5.77 6.45 -17.93
CA GLU A 155 -5.62 5.00 -17.97
C GLU A 155 -5.75 4.37 -16.57
N ALA A 156 -5.16 5.01 -15.55
CA ALA A 156 -5.26 4.55 -14.16
C ALA A 156 -6.70 4.70 -13.65
N GLU A 157 -7.36 5.83 -13.94
CA GLU A 157 -8.76 6.06 -13.59
C GLU A 157 -9.68 5.02 -14.25
N ALA A 158 -9.54 4.80 -15.56
CA ALA A 158 -10.34 3.83 -16.31
C ALA A 158 -10.12 2.40 -15.81
N PHE A 159 -8.89 2.03 -15.46
CA PHE A 159 -8.60 0.71 -14.89
C PHE A 159 -9.30 0.51 -13.54
N LEU A 160 -9.14 1.46 -12.61
CA LEU A 160 -9.76 1.38 -11.29
C LEU A 160 -11.29 1.35 -11.38
N GLU A 161 -11.87 2.12 -12.30
CA GLU A 161 -13.31 2.12 -12.58
C GLU A 161 -13.77 0.78 -13.16
N ALA A 162 -13.03 0.18 -14.10
CA ALA A 162 -13.34 -1.14 -14.64
C ALA A 162 -13.31 -2.25 -13.57
N VAL A 163 -12.31 -2.22 -12.69
CA VAL A 163 -12.24 -3.15 -11.55
C VAL A 163 -13.42 -2.93 -10.59
N GLN A 164 -13.78 -1.68 -10.32
CA GLN A 164 -14.95 -1.35 -9.51
C GLN A 164 -16.23 -1.90 -10.14
N PHE A 165 -16.47 -1.70 -11.45
CA PHE A 165 -17.64 -2.23 -12.14
C PHE A 165 -17.72 -3.76 -12.09
N TYR A 166 -16.62 -4.46 -12.37
CA TYR A 166 -16.56 -5.92 -12.28
C TYR A 166 -16.99 -6.42 -10.89
N ARG A 167 -16.56 -5.75 -9.82
CA ARG A 167 -16.94 -6.11 -8.45
C ARG A 167 -18.40 -5.79 -8.16
N GLN A 168 -18.92 -4.66 -8.65
CA GLN A 168 -20.31 -4.27 -8.47
C GLN A 168 -21.29 -5.23 -9.16
N GLU A 169 -20.97 -5.72 -10.36
CA GLU A 169 -21.77 -6.75 -11.05
C GLU A 169 -21.88 -8.06 -10.25
N ARG A 170 -20.90 -8.32 -9.38
CA ARG A 170 -20.88 -9.46 -8.45
C ARG A 170 -21.47 -9.13 -7.08
N GLY A 171 -22.14 -7.99 -6.94
CA GLY A 171 -22.77 -7.53 -5.70
C GLY A 171 -21.80 -7.01 -4.65
N ARG A 172 -20.54 -6.70 -5.01
CA ARG A 172 -19.52 -6.18 -4.08
C ARG A 172 -19.30 -4.69 -4.30
N TYR A 173 -19.90 -3.87 -3.44
CA TYR A 173 -19.89 -2.41 -3.58
C TYR A 173 -18.85 -1.70 -2.67
N GLY A 174 -18.31 -2.39 -1.67
CA GLY A 174 -17.37 -1.79 -0.72
C GLY A 174 -16.01 -1.51 -1.35
N ALA A 175 -15.48 -0.30 -1.11
CA ALA A 175 -14.06 -0.01 -1.34
C ALA A 175 -13.22 -0.85 -0.37
N GLY A 176 -12.16 -1.48 -0.87
CA GLY A 176 -11.30 -2.38 -0.10
C GLY A 176 -9.84 -2.18 -0.44
N ASP A 177 -8.97 -2.61 0.49
CA ASP A 177 -7.52 -2.53 0.35
C ASP A 177 -6.96 -3.38 -0.81
N LEU A 178 -7.80 -4.24 -1.42
CA LEU A 178 -7.49 -4.99 -2.65
C LEU A 178 -7.19 -4.11 -3.88
N LEU A 179 -7.54 -2.82 -3.85
CA LEU A 179 -7.25 -1.83 -4.89
C LEU A 179 -5.89 -1.13 -4.70
N LEU A 180 -5.05 -1.62 -3.79
CA LEU A 180 -3.70 -1.13 -3.57
C LEU A 180 -2.70 -1.94 -4.38
N GLY A 181 -1.69 -1.26 -4.91
CA GLY A 181 -0.62 -1.83 -5.74
C GLY A 181 -0.71 -1.47 -7.22
N PRO A 182 0.20 -2.01 -8.05
CA PRO A 182 0.14 -1.90 -9.50
C PRO A 182 -1.01 -2.74 -10.09
N GLU A 183 -1.37 -2.46 -11.34
CA GLU A 183 -2.51 -3.04 -12.04
C GLU A 183 -2.56 -4.58 -11.99
N PRO A 184 -1.47 -5.32 -12.27
CA PRO A 184 -1.50 -6.79 -12.21
C PRO A 184 -1.76 -7.34 -10.80
N GLU A 185 -1.26 -6.65 -9.77
CA GLU A 185 -1.48 -7.05 -8.39
C GLU A 185 -2.93 -6.82 -7.96
N ILE A 186 -3.53 -5.70 -8.38
CA ILE A 186 -4.96 -5.42 -8.13
C ILE A 186 -5.83 -6.50 -8.78
N LEU A 187 -5.58 -6.84 -10.05
CA LEU A 187 -6.31 -7.92 -10.73
C LEU A 187 -6.10 -9.26 -10.04
N GLY A 188 -4.87 -9.57 -9.61
CA GLY A 188 -4.57 -10.77 -8.84
C GLY A 188 -5.30 -10.83 -7.51
N ASN A 189 -5.41 -9.70 -6.80
CA ASN A 189 -6.15 -9.59 -5.54
C ASN A 189 -7.65 -9.82 -5.75
N VAL A 190 -8.23 -9.27 -6.82
CA VAL A 190 -9.63 -9.46 -7.19
C VAL A 190 -9.90 -10.92 -7.57
N LEU A 191 -9.02 -11.55 -8.33
CA LEU A 191 -9.15 -12.96 -8.68
C LEU A 191 -9.02 -13.85 -7.43
N MET A 192 -8.12 -13.53 -6.51
CA MET A 192 -8.05 -14.23 -5.22
C MET A 192 -9.31 -14.01 -4.37
N GLU A 193 -9.93 -12.83 -4.38
CA GLU A 193 -11.22 -12.59 -3.71
C GLU A 193 -12.30 -13.56 -4.25
N ASP A 194 -12.29 -13.84 -5.56
CA ASP A 194 -13.21 -14.78 -6.21
C ASP A 194 -12.87 -16.25 -5.93
N LEU A 195 -11.59 -16.63 -5.99
CA LEU A 195 -11.14 -18.02 -5.89
C LEU A 195 -11.05 -18.52 -4.45
N LEU A 196 -10.74 -17.65 -3.49
CA LEU A 196 -10.45 -18.06 -2.11
C LEU A 196 -11.57 -18.88 -1.45
N PRO A 197 -12.88 -18.56 -1.58
CA PRO A 197 -13.95 -19.40 -1.06
C PRO A 197 -13.96 -20.82 -1.67
N LEU A 198 -13.68 -20.92 -2.98
CA LEU A 198 -13.62 -22.19 -3.69
C LEU A 198 -12.44 -23.03 -3.22
N LEU A 199 -11.23 -22.44 -3.20
CA LEU A 199 -10.00 -23.09 -2.74
C LEU A 199 -10.14 -23.58 -1.29
N ARG A 200 -10.79 -22.79 -0.44
CA ARG A 200 -11.09 -23.15 0.94
C ARG A 200 -12.03 -24.34 1.07
N SER A 201 -13.06 -24.43 0.22
CA SER A 201 -14.02 -25.53 0.29
C SER A 201 -13.46 -26.84 -0.29
N GLN A 202 -12.60 -26.76 -1.30
CA GLN A 202 -12.12 -27.93 -2.04
C GLN A 202 -10.74 -28.42 -1.58
N VAL A 203 -9.80 -27.51 -1.36
CA VAL A 203 -8.39 -27.85 -1.12
C VAL A 203 -8.09 -27.94 0.37
N LEU A 204 -8.48 -26.96 1.19
CA LEU A 204 -8.15 -26.93 2.61
C LEU A 204 -8.57 -28.21 3.40
N PRO A 205 -9.73 -28.86 3.13
CA PRO A 205 -10.11 -30.11 3.80
C PRO A 205 -9.25 -31.32 3.40
N SER A 206 -8.65 -31.28 2.21
CA SER A 206 -7.78 -32.35 1.70
C SER A 206 -6.38 -32.33 2.31
N ILE A 207 -5.93 -31.19 2.85
CA ILE A 207 -4.62 -31.03 3.48
C ILE A 207 -4.61 -31.81 4.80
N ARG A 208 -3.79 -32.86 4.88
CA ARG A 208 -3.61 -33.71 6.07
C ARG A 208 -2.42 -33.25 6.92
N GLY A 209 -2.46 -33.54 8.21
CA GLY A 209 -1.38 -33.25 9.15
C GLY A 209 -1.86 -32.57 10.44
N SER A 210 -0.91 -32.18 11.30
CA SER A 210 -1.19 -31.33 12.46
C SER A 210 -1.72 -29.95 12.03
N GLU A 211 -2.43 -29.24 12.91
CA GLU A 211 -2.99 -27.92 12.57
C GLU A 211 -1.92 -26.94 12.08
N ARG A 212 -0.75 -26.91 12.72
CA ARG A 212 0.42 -26.11 12.29
C ARG A 212 0.89 -26.49 10.89
N ARG A 213 1.05 -27.80 10.59
CA ARG A 213 1.49 -28.23 9.26
C ARG A 213 0.44 -27.94 8.19
N ARG A 214 -0.85 -28.09 8.52
CA ARG A 214 -1.96 -27.74 7.62
C ARG A 214 -1.98 -26.25 7.33
N GLN A 215 -1.80 -25.41 8.35
CA GLN A 215 -1.69 -23.97 8.20
C GLN A 215 -0.51 -23.59 7.30
N GLN A 216 0.69 -24.15 7.53
CA GLN A 216 1.86 -23.90 6.69
C GLN A 216 1.63 -24.30 5.23
N LEU A 217 1.15 -25.52 4.99
CA LEU A 217 0.87 -26.02 3.63
C LEU A 217 -0.21 -25.19 2.93
N TRP A 218 -1.22 -24.73 3.67
CA TRP A 218 -2.26 -23.86 3.13
C TRP A 218 -1.72 -22.50 2.71
N LEU A 219 -0.89 -21.86 3.54
CA LEU A 219 -0.26 -20.59 3.21
C LEU A 219 0.68 -20.72 2.01
N GLN A 220 1.50 -21.79 1.98
CA GLN A 220 2.37 -22.08 0.84
C GLN A 220 1.56 -22.31 -0.44
N PHE A 221 0.46 -23.07 -0.37
CA PHE A 221 -0.43 -23.28 -1.50
C PHE A 221 -1.02 -21.95 -2.02
N LEU A 222 -1.51 -21.08 -1.13
CA LEU A 222 -2.02 -19.77 -1.53
C LEU A 222 -0.95 -18.88 -2.17
N GLN A 223 0.28 -18.94 -1.66
CA GLN A 223 1.41 -18.22 -2.24
C GLN A 223 1.70 -18.69 -3.67
N GLU A 224 1.75 -20.00 -3.91
CA GLU A 224 2.00 -20.56 -5.25
C GLU A 224 0.86 -20.23 -6.23
N VAL A 225 -0.39 -20.33 -5.77
CA VAL A 225 -1.56 -19.95 -6.58
C VAL A 225 -1.49 -18.47 -6.97
N TYR A 226 -1.18 -17.60 -6.03
CA TYR A 226 -1.08 -16.17 -6.31
C TYR A 226 0.11 -15.83 -7.21
N ALA A 227 1.26 -16.50 -7.04
CA ALA A 227 2.40 -16.33 -7.93
C ALA A 227 2.07 -16.74 -9.38
N LEU A 228 1.36 -17.85 -9.56
CA LEU A 228 0.88 -18.29 -10.87
C LEU A 228 -0.09 -17.26 -11.47
N ILE A 229 -1.10 -16.83 -10.70
CA ILE A 229 -2.07 -15.82 -11.13
C ILE A 229 -1.35 -14.54 -11.56
N LEU A 230 -0.41 -14.06 -10.77
CA LEU A 230 0.31 -12.82 -11.06
C LEU A 230 1.14 -12.95 -12.33
N SER A 231 1.82 -14.09 -12.54
CA SER A 231 2.59 -14.35 -13.77
C SER A 231 1.70 -14.32 -15.02
N GLU A 232 0.56 -15.01 -14.99
CA GLU A 232 -0.38 -15.06 -16.12
C GLU A 232 -1.00 -13.67 -16.38
N ILE A 233 -1.47 -12.98 -15.33
CA ILE A 233 -2.06 -11.64 -15.46
C ILE A 233 -1.02 -10.65 -15.98
N SER A 234 0.22 -10.68 -15.47
CA SER A 234 1.26 -9.78 -15.96
C SER A 234 1.55 -9.97 -17.44
N GLY A 235 1.59 -11.22 -17.94
CA GLY A 235 1.77 -11.52 -19.36
C GLY A 235 0.62 -10.99 -20.22
N GLU A 236 -0.62 -11.33 -19.85
CA GLU A 236 -1.83 -10.89 -20.57
C GLU A 236 -2.00 -9.36 -20.54
N PHE A 237 -1.70 -8.73 -19.40
CA PHE A 237 -1.85 -7.29 -19.23
C PHE A 237 -0.86 -6.50 -20.09
N GLU A 238 0.38 -6.96 -20.23
CA GLU A 238 1.33 -6.31 -21.14
C GLU A 238 0.87 -6.41 -22.61
N GLY A 239 0.35 -7.56 -23.03
CA GLY A 239 -0.28 -7.70 -24.36
C GLY A 239 -1.47 -6.76 -24.56
N PHE A 240 -2.34 -6.65 -23.55
CA PHE A 240 -3.48 -5.72 -23.55
C PHE A 240 -3.04 -4.25 -23.63
N ARG A 241 -1.96 -3.87 -22.95
CA ARG A 241 -1.45 -2.48 -22.99
C ARG A 241 -1.00 -2.08 -24.39
N GLU A 242 -0.30 -2.95 -25.10
CA GLU A 242 0.12 -2.69 -26.48
C GLU A 242 -1.06 -2.55 -27.43
N GLU A 243 -2.10 -3.38 -27.28
CA GLU A 243 -3.32 -3.29 -28.07
C GLU A 243 -4.08 -1.99 -27.78
N ARG A 244 -4.25 -1.67 -26.50
CA ARG A 244 -4.90 -0.45 -26.05
C ARG A 244 -4.21 0.80 -26.60
N GLU A 245 -2.89 0.88 -26.61
CA GLU A 245 -2.16 2.03 -27.16
C GLU A 245 -2.43 2.25 -28.65
N LYS A 246 -2.53 1.17 -29.43
CA LYS A 246 -2.90 1.24 -30.85
C LYS A 246 -4.34 1.72 -31.01
N LEU A 247 -5.27 1.14 -30.24
CA LEU A 247 -6.69 1.50 -30.26
C LEU A 247 -6.94 2.95 -29.81
N GLN A 248 -6.18 3.45 -28.84
CA GLN A 248 -6.31 4.81 -28.33
C GLN A 248 -6.10 5.84 -29.46
N LEU A 249 -5.08 5.67 -30.28
CA LEU A 249 -4.81 6.59 -31.41
C LEU A 249 -5.93 6.58 -32.45
N GLU A 250 -6.56 5.43 -32.69
CA GLU A 250 -7.70 5.31 -33.59
C GLU A 250 -8.97 5.93 -33.02
N LEU A 251 -9.24 5.67 -31.73
CA LEU A 251 -10.39 6.23 -31.02
C LEU A 251 -10.29 7.76 -30.91
N GLU A 252 -9.11 8.31 -30.61
CA GLU A 252 -8.91 9.76 -30.58
C GLU A 252 -9.24 10.41 -31.93
N LYS A 253 -8.79 9.81 -33.05
CA LYS A 253 -9.11 10.32 -34.39
C LYS A 253 -10.60 10.29 -34.70
N ARG A 254 -11.33 9.30 -34.18
CA ARG A 254 -12.78 9.15 -34.35
C ARG A 254 -13.58 10.07 -33.43
N ILE A 255 -13.14 10.28 -32.20
CA ILE A 255 -13.85 11.08 -31.18
C ILE A 255 -13.66 12.58 -31.43
N ARG A 256 -12.46 13.03 -31.80
CA ARG A 256 -12.15 14.47 -31.98
C ARG A 256 -13.13 15.24 -32.87
N PRO A 257 -13.55 14.76 -34.06
CA PRO A 257 -14.48 15.52 -34.90
C PRO A 257 -15.88 15.66 -34.30
N ASP A 258 -16.33 14.70 -33.50
CA ASP A 258 -17.71 14.62 -33.00
C ASP A 258 -17.83 14.92 -31.49
N LEU A 259 -16.77 15.42 -30.86
CA LEU A 259 -16.67 15.60 -29.40
C LEU A 259 -17.83 16.43 -28.84
N ASP A 260 -18.16 17.57 -29.46
CA ASP A 260 -19.23 18.45 -29.00
C ASP A 260 -20.61 17.77 -29.07
N GLN A 261 -20.84 16.98 -30.12
CA GLN A 261 -22.07 16.21 -30.27
C GLN A 261 -22.15 15.10 -29.23
N MET A 262 -21.04 14.40 -28.96
CA MET A 262 -20.97 13.37 -27.92
C MET A 262 -21.23 13.95 -26.53
N LEU A 263 -20.66 15.12 -26.21
CA LEU A 263 -20.91 15.82 -24.95
C LEU A 263 -22.37 16.23 -24.81
N THR A 264 -22.96 16.77 -25.89
CA THR A 264 -24.39 17.11 -25.93
C THR A 264 -25.27 15.89 -25.67
N LEU A 265 -24.97 14.75 -26.31
CA LEU A 265 -25.71 13.50 -26.09
C LEU A 265 -25.53 12.96 -24.67
N LYS A 266 -24.31 13.03 -24.12
CA LYS A 266 -24.03 12.65 -22.72
C LYS A 266 -24.89 13.44 -21.76
N ASP A 267 -24.99 14.76 -21.94
CA ASP A 267 -25.78 15.64 -21.06
C ASP A 267 -27.29 15.38 -21.19
N GLN A 268 -27.77 15.06 -22.40
CA GLN A 268 -29.15 14.63 -22.61
C GLN A 268 -29.47 13.30 -21.92
N ILE A 269 -28.57 12.32 -21.99
CA ILE A 269 -28.73 11.03 -21.31
C ILE A 269 -28.70 11.24 -19.79
N ALA A 270 -27.73 12.01 -19.28
CA ALA A 270 -27.62 12.33 -17.87
C ALA A 270 -28.89 13.00 -17.33
N SER A 271 -29.44 13.98 -18.07
CA SER A 271 -30.70 14.66 -17.70
C SER A 271 -31.89 13.70 -17.61
N LYS A 272 -32.00 12.76 -18.57
CA LYS A 272 -33.05 11.73 -18.55
C LYS A 272 -32.88 10.75 -17.39
N LEU A 273 -31.66 10.29 -17.15
CA LEU A 273 -31.36 9.40 -16.02
C LEU A 273 -31.65 10.08 -14.69
N GLN A 274 -31.21 11.33 -14.53
CA GLN A 274 -31.49 12.14 -13.34
C GLN A 274 -32.99 12.22 -13.07
N ALA A 275 -33.81 12.52 -14.08
CA ALA A 275 -35.27 12.58 -13.91
C ALA A 275 -35.88 11.25 -13.40
N VAL A 276 -35.25 10.11 -13.67
CA VAL A 276 -35.70 8.78 -13.19
C VAL A 276 -35.20 8.48 -11.79
N VAL A 277 -33.95 8.82 -11.47
CA VAL A 277 -33.29 8.37 -10.23
C VAL A 277 -33.26 9.41 -9.11
N GLN A 278 -33.53 10.69 -9.39
CA GLN A 278 -33.32 11.80 -8.45
C GLN A 278 -34.10 11.62 -7.15
N SER A 279 -35.42 11.46 -7.20
CA SER A 279 -36.23 11.36 -5.97
C SER A 279 -35.87 10.12 -5.11
N PRO A 280 -35.69 8.91 -5.67
CA PRO A 280 -35.19 7.77 -4.92
C PRO A 280 -33.79 7.98 -4.33
N ALA A 281 -32.87 8.60 -5.08
CA ALA A 281 -31.51 8.87 -4.64
C ALA A 281 -31.47 9.91 -3.51
N GLU A 282 -32.20 11.03 -3.64
CA GLU A 282 -32.33 12.06 -2.61
C GLU A 282 -32.91 11.48 -1.32
N SER A 283 -33.97 10.67 -1.43
CA SER A 283 -34.55 9.99 -0.27
C SER A 283 -33.52 9.06 0.39
N CYS A 284 -32.84 8.22 -0.39
CA CYS A 284 -31.80 7.33 0.12
C CYS A 284 -30.67 8.11 0.82
N CYS A 285 -30.19 9.19 0.22
CA CYS A 285 -29.15 10.04 0.78
C CYS A 285 -29.62 10.73 2.08
N GLY A 286 -30.83 11.28 2.12
CA GLY A 286 -31.35 11.97 3.29
C GLY A 286 -31.52 11.07 4.51
N TRP A 287 -31.90 9.81 4.30
CA TRP A 287 -32.04 8.84 5.41
C TRP A 287 -30.75 8.09 5.74
N GLY A 288 -29.93 7.74 4.75
CA GLY A 288 -28.79 6.83 4.90
C GLY A 288 -27.40 7.48 4.96
N VAL A 289 -27.25 8.70 4.43
CA VAL A 289 -25.92 9.35 4.28
C VAL A 289 -25.85 10.66 5.06
N GLU A 290 -26.81 11.55 4.85
CA GLU A 290 -26.84 12.91 5.42
C GLU A 290 -26.69 12.94 6.95
N PRO A 291 -27.35 12.06 7.74
CA PRO A 291 -27.21 12.05 9.20
C PRO A 291 -25.81 11.71 9.71
N HIS A 292 -24.94 11.20 8.84
CA HIS A 292 -23.59 10.77 9.18
C HIS A 292 -22.51 11.65 8.54
N LEU A 293 -22.86 12.45 7.53
CA LEU A 293 -21.91 13.14 6.69
C LEU A 293 -21.02 14.11 7.48
N GLU A 294 -21.60 14.95 8.34
CA GLU A 294 -20.82 15.92 9.14
C GLU A 294 -19.78 15.23 10.02
N ARG A 295 -20.20 14.19 10.74
CA ARG A 295 -19.31 13.40 11.60
C ARG A 295 -18.21 12.72 10.80
N LEU A 296 -18.55 12.13 9.64
CA LEU A 296 -17.57 11.47 8.78
C LEU A 296 -16.55 12.46 8.22
N VAL A 297 -17.00 13.63 7.78
CA VAL A 297 -16.11 14.70 7.32
C VAL A 297 -15.18 15.14 8.45
N GLU A 298 -15.67 15.32 9.67
CA GLU A 298 -14.84 15.68 10.81
C GLU A 298 -13.81 14.59 11.15
N GLU A 299 -14.24 13.31 11.19
CA GLU A 299 -13.36 12.16 11.42
C GLU A 299 -12.32 11.99 10.30
N LEU A 300 -12.64 12.35 9.06
CA LEU A 300 -11.73 12.32 7.92
C LEU A 300 -10.75 13.50 7.91
N VAL A 301 -11.20 14.71 8.19
CA VAL A 301 -10.37 15.92 8.12
C VAL A 301 -9.37 16.00 9.26
N ARG A 302 -9.75 15.54 10.47
CA ARG A 302 -8.92 15.71 11.67
C ARG A 302 -7.52 15.06 11.54
N PRO A 303 -7.35 13.78 11.16
CA PRO A 303 -6.03 13.17 11.01
C PRO A 303 -5.16 13.80 9.91
N VAL A 304 -5.78 14.21 8.79
CA VAL A 304 -5.08 14.93 7.71
C VAL A 304 -4.62 16.29 8.20
N GLY A 305 -5.49 17.04 8.90
CA GLY A 305 -5.16 18.34 9.46
C GLY A 305 -4.01 18.27 10.46
N SER A 306 -4.07 17.33 11.42
CA SER A 306 -2.99 17.11 12.39
C SER A 306 -1.67 16.73 11.72
N GLY A 307 -1.69 15.81 10.76
CA GLY A 307 -0.46 15.39 10.08
C GLY A 307 0.16 16.50 9.22
N VAL A 308 -0.66 17.30 8.51
CA VAL A 308 -0.14 18.46 7.77
C VAL A 308 0.47 19.51 8.71
N GLU A 309 -0.16 19.76 9.87
CA GLU A 309 0.42 20.67 10.87
C GLU A 309 1.70 20.12 11.50
N ALA A 310 1.81 18.79 11.67
CA ALA A 310 3.02 18.12 12.12
C ALA A 310 4.16 18.30 11.09
N VAL A 311 3.89 18.10 9.79
CA VAL A 311 4.86 18.35 8.72
C VAL A 311 5.30 19.81 8.70
N ARG A 312 4.35 20.74 8.82
CA ARG A 312 4.64 22.18 8.89
C ARG A 312 5.55 22.50 10.08
N SER A 313 5.23 21.99 11.27
CA SER A 313 6.01 22.21 12.49
C SER A 313 7.43 21.65 12.37
N LEU A 314 7.56 20.44 11.81
CA LEU A 314 8.84 19.80 11.52
C LEU A 314 9.67 20.64 10.53
N PHE A 315 9.05 21.13 9.45
CA PHE A 315 9.73 21.98 8.48
C PHE A 315 10.24 23.28 9.11
N VAL A 316 9.40 23.98 9.88
CA VAL A 316 9.80 25.21 10.58
C VAL A 316 10.96 24.95 11.52
N GLN A 317 10.88 23.88 12.32
CA GLN A 317 11.96 23.50 13.24
C GLN A 317 13.28 23.27 12.51
N ARG A 318 13.27 22.52 11.39
CA ARG A 318 14.49 22.25 10.62
C ARG A 318 15.08 23.50 9.97
N VAL A 319 14.23 24.41 9.50
CA VAL A 319 14.69 25.70 8.95
C VAL A 319 15.32 26.55 10.05
N ASP A 320 14.72 26.62 11.24
CA ASP A 320 15.26 27.36 12.38
C ASP A 320 16.62 26.79 12.85
N GLU A 321 16.74 25.45 12.91
CA GLU A 321 18.01 24.75 13.18
C GLU A 321 19.09 25.14 12.16
N MET A 322 18.78 25.06 10.86
CA MET A 322 19.69 25.46 9.78
C MET A 322 20.11 26.92 9.91
N ILE A 323 19.15 27.84 10.15
CA ILE A 323 19.45 29.27 10.32
C ILE A 323 20.42 29.48 11.50
N GLY A 324 20.23 28.76 12.60
CA GLY A 324 21.11 28.80 13.77
C GLY A 324 22.54 28.39 13.43
N LEU A 325 22.70 27.27 12.72
CA LEU A 325 24.01 26.73 12.31
C LEU A 325 24.72 27.65 11.32
N VAL A 326 24.03 28.12 10.29
CA VAL A 326 24.60 28.92 9.21
C VAL A 326 25.03 30.31 9.69
N ARG A 327 24.32 30.90 10.66
CA ARG A 327 24.69 32.21 11.24
C ARG A 327 26.10 32.25 11.85
N SER A 328 26.65 31.10 12.22
CA SER A 328 27.96 30.96 12.85
C SER A 328 29.00 30.25 11.99
N SER A 329 28.63 29.90 10.74
CA SER A 329 29.39 28.96 9.91
C SER A 329 29.71 29.49 8.50
N PRO A 330 30.72 28.93 7.80
CA PRO A 330 31.03 29.27 6.41
C PRO A 330 29.90 28.86 5.44
N VAL A 331 29.88 29.48 4.26
CA VAL A 331 28.89 29.21 3.18
C VAL A 331 28.84 27.73 2.74
N ALA A 332 29.93 26.98 2.87
CA ALA A 332 29.94 25.54 2.57
C ALA A 332 28.95 24.75 3.44
N VAL A 333 28.78 25.15 4.71
CA VAL A 333 27.82 24.52 5.65
C VAL A 333 26.39 24.80 5.20
N LEU A 334 26.10 25.98 4.64
CA LEU A 334 24.77 26.26 4.08
C LEU A 334 24.40 25.31 2.93
N GLN A 335 25.35 24.98 2.05
CA GLN A 335 25.07 24.05 0.94
C GLN A 335 24.76 22.64 1.45
N GLU A 336 25.52 22.16 2.44
CA GLU A 336 25.30 20.86 3.07
C GLU A 336 23.94 20.81 3.79
N GLU A 337 23.61 21.81 4.59
CA GLU A 337 22.34 21.89 5.31
C GLU A 337 21.13 21.99 4.36
N LEU A 338 21.24 22.73 3.26
CA LEU A 338 20.19 22.79 2.24
C LEU A 338 19.96 21.43 1.57
N LEU A 339 21.03 20.66 1.33
CA LEU A 339 20.91 19.30 0.80
C LEU A 339 20.26 18.37 1.83
N THR A 340 20.63 18.49 3.11
CA THR A 340 20.03 17.71 4.21
C THR A 340 18.54 18.04 4.35
N LEU A 341 18.16 19.32 4.36
CA LEU A 341 16.76 19.76 4.38
C LEU A 341 15.98 19.23 3.17
N GLY A 342 16.57 19.30 1.97
CA GLY A 342 15.96 18.77 0.74
C GLY A 342 15.79 17.25 0.75
N ARG A 343 16.53 16.53 1.60
CA ARG A 343 16.40 15.07 1.78
C ARG A 343 15.51 14.68 2.96
N ALA A 344 15.17 15.62 3.85
CA ALA A 344 14.45 15.34 5.09
C ALA A 344 13.06 14.70 4.85
N SER A 345 12.36 15.11 3.78
CA SER A 345 11.08 14.51 3.38
C SER A 345 11.18 13.06 2.92
N TRP A 346 12.40 12.59 2.63
CA TRP A 346 12.69 11.22 2.20
C TRP A 346 13.39 10.40 3.29
N GLN A 347 13.58 10.98 4.49
CA GLN A 347 14.13 10.27 5.64
C GLN A 347 12.97 9.66 6.44
N PRO A 348 12.82 8.32 6.44
CA PRO A 348 11.68 7.68 7.07
C PRO A 348 11.57 8.00 8.56
N GLU A 349 12.69 8.11 9.26
CA GLU A 349 12.73 8.42 10.69
C GLU A 349 12.22 9.83 11.03
N VAL A 350 12.45 10.78 10.12
CA VAL A 350 12.10 12.18 10.30
C VAL A 350 10.62 12.40 10.02
N MET A 351 10.08 11.78 8.97
CA MET A 351 8.67 11.90 8.59
C MET A 351 7.74 10.97 9.37
N HIS A 352 8.26 9.91 10.01
CA HIS A 352 7.47 8.92 10.75
C HIS A 352 6.42 9.54 11.70
N PRO A 353 6.79 10.50 12.57
CA PRO A 353 5.83 11.06 13.53
C PRO A 353 4.68 11.80 12.84
N CYS A 354 4.93 12.39 11.66
CA CYS A 354 3.88 13.03 10.88
C CYS A 354 2.89 11.99 10.34
N TYR A 355 3.40 10.86 9.85
CA TYR A 355 2.58 9.79 9.28
C TYR A 355 1.76 9.01 10.32
N GLU A 356 2.20 8.99 11.58
CA GLU A 356 1.46 8.37 12.69
C GLU A 356 0.12 9.06 12.95
N GLU A 357 -0.01 10.36 12.64
CA GLU A 357 -1.30 11.06 12.74
C GLU A 357 -2.38 10.42 11.87
N ALA A 358 -2.02 9.88 10.70
CA ALA A 358 -2.96 9.20 9.82
C ALA A 358 -3.43 7.84 10.37
N ASP A 359 -2.67 7.19 11.25
CA ASP A 359 -3.07 5.90 11.84
C ASP A 359 -4.29 6.06 12.78
N LEU A 360 -4.61 7.28 13.22
CA LEU A 360 -5.83 7.61 13.98
C LEU A 360 -7.12 7.21 13.23
N TYR A 361 -7.10 7.12 11.89
CA TYR A 361 -8.23 6.63 11.11
C TYR A 361 -8.65 5.21 11.48
N ARG A 362 -7.70 4.36 11.88
CA ARG A 362 -7.98 2.94 12.16
C ARG A 362 -8.96 2.78 13.31
N GLU A 363 -8.90 3.70 14.27
CA GLU A 363 -9.80 3.72 15.42
C GLU A 363 -11.06 4.54 15.14
N SER A 364 -10.91 5.74 14.55
CA SER A 364 -12.04 6.64 14.32
C SER A 364 -13.05 6.10 13.31
N LEU A 365 -12.58 5.40 12.28
CA LEU A 365 -13.41 4.92 11.17
C LEU A 365 -13.87 3.47 11.31
N ARG A 366 -13.66 2.84 12.47
CA ARG A 366 -14.00 1.42 12.69
C ARG A 366 -15.48 1.11 12.43
N GLY A 367 -16.36 2.06 12.68
CA GLY A 367 -17.81 1.94 12.44
C GLY A 367 -18.23 2.02 10.97
N LEU A 368 -17.33 2.39 10.05
CA LEU A 368 -17.65 2.49 8.62
C LEU A 368 -17.90 1.12 7.98
N GLU A 369 -17.22 0.07 8.44
CA GLU A 369 -17.43 -1.28 7.89
C GLU A 369 -18.85 -1.77 8.20
N GLU A 370 -19.30 -1.65 9.46
CA GLU A 370 -20.63 -2.11 9.87
C GLU A 370 -21.76 -1.31 9.21
N ARG A 371 -21.56 -0.01 9.00
CA ARG A 371 -22.61 0.88 8.49
C ARG A 371 -22.65 0.97 6.96
N PHE A 372 -21.48 1.02 6.32
CA PHE A 372 -21.36 1.28 4.88
C PHE A 372 -20.65 0.16 4.12
N GLY A 373 -20.25 -0.93 4.80
CA GLY A 373 -19.48 -2.01 4.17
C GLY A 373 -18.08 -1.56 3.72
N PHE A 374 -17.57 -0.45 4.26
CA PHE A 374 -16.30 0.11 3.86
C PHE A 374 -15.13 -0.64 4.51
N ARG A 375 -14.27 -1.23 3.68
CA ARG A 375 -13.11 -2.04 4.11
C ARG A 375 -11.78 -1.45 3.66
N GLY A 376 -11.79 -0.21 3.16
CA GLY A 376 -10.65 0.47 2.56
C GLY A 376 -9.90 1.41 3.52
N VAL A 377 -9.88 1.12 4.82
CA VAL A 377 -9.28 2.01 5.82
C VAL A 377 -7.78 2.18 5.56
N THR A 378 -7.07 1.13 5.14
CA THR A 378 -5.65 1.26 4.80
C THR A 378 -5.46 2.20 3.62
N SER A 379 -6.31 2.13 2.59
CA SER A 379 -6.25 3.09 1.48
C SER A 379 -6.42 4.54 1.92
N LEU A 380 -7.26 4.84 2.93
CA LEU A 380 -7.40 6.19 3.47
C LEU A 380 -6.17 6.63 4.26
N VAL A 381 -5.63 5.76 5.11
CA VAL A 381 -4.40 6.02 5.86
C VAL A 381 -3.25 6.34 4.92
N LEU A 382 -3.00 5.47 3.94
CA LEU A 382 -1.92 5.67 2.98
C LEU A 382 -2.17 6.92 2.11
N GLY A 383 -3.42 7.17 1.73
CA GLY A 383 -3.81 8.39 1.01
C GLY A 383 -3.47 9.66 1.79
N ALA A 384 -3.85 9.73 3.07
CA ALA A 384 -3.51 10.86 3.94
C ALA A 384 -2.01 11.01 4.15
N GLN A 385 -1.28 9.91 4.36
CA GLN A 385 0.18 9.93 4.46
C GLN A 385 0.87 10.38 3.17
N ASN A 386 0.22 10.30 1.99
CA ASN A 386 0.78 10.84 0.75
C ASN A 386 0.55 12.35 0.61
N LEU A 387 -0.41 12.92 1.33
CA LEU A 387 -0.64 14.36 1.38
C LEU A 387 0.34 15.07 2.34
N MET A 388 0.87 14.32 3.31
CA MET A 388 1.91 14.72 4.26
C MET A 388 3.30 14.56 3.63
#